data_AF-A0AAN8XA97-F1
#
_entry.id   AF-A0AAN8XA97-F1
#
_cell.length_a   1.000
_cell.length_b   1.000
_cell.length_c   1.000
_cell.angle_alpha   90.00
_cell.angle_beta   90.00
_cell.angle_gamma   90.00
#
_symmetry.space_group_name_H-M   'P 1'
#
loop_
_entity.id
_entity.type
_entity.pdbx_description
1 polymer ?
#
loop_
_entity_poly.entity_id
_entity_poly.type
_entity_poly.pdbx_seq_one_letter_code
_entity_poly.pdbx_strand_id
1 'polypeptide(L)'
;MARSLLTKELADSELSGMIANKMARLHALNVPISKEPSWMWNTMEKWLKSGQEYLSKKPKIDGVPENVIERIEKFNFRKELDFLKKVVSKIQSPVVFSHNDMQEGNILLNNQAKTPEDRVSLIDFEYCSYNYRGFDIANHFCEWVYEYKLPVHPYYTVERENYPERDKQLHFIRSYLESYESSKRRRGILSPNGNLPEETNVQGSILGNGHVYHSNNSSGISGVLHSPASHPAEEKILSEVQIFNLAAHLLWSLWSIVQAQVSTIPFGYMEYAALRLDHYMEDKAKLRVDYLTKRKSEAVTIDS
;
A
#
# COMPACT_ATOMS: atom_id res chain seq x y z
N MET A 1 -15.51 -24.55 2.97
CA MET A 1 -14.54 -24.45 1.86
C MET A 1 -14.15 -23.00 1.71
N ALA A 2 -12.84 -22.70 1.59
CA ALA A 2 -12.35 -21.34 1.40
C ALA A 2 -12.42 -20.92 -0.07
N ARG A 3 -12.60 -19.63 -0.34
CA ARG A 3 -12.56 -19.02 -1.68
C ARG A 3 -11.80 -17.71 -1.64
N SER A 4 -11.28 -17.25 -2.77
CA SER A 4 -10.79 -15.86 -2.88
C SER A 4 -11.93 -14.87 -2.62
N LEU A 5 -11.57 -13.68 -2.16
CA LEU A 5 -12.50 -12.57 -2.07
C LEU A 5 -12.92 -12.08 -3.46
N LEU A 6 -14.07 -11.44 -3.51
CA LEU A 6 -14.49 -10.61 -4.63
C LEU A 6 -13.98 -9.18 -4.39
N THR A 7 -13.70 -8.42 -5.45
CA THR A 7 -13.21 -7.03 -5.35
C THR A 7 -14.12 -6.17 -4.45
N LYS A 8 -15.45 -6.27 -4.62
CA LYS A 8 -16.42 -5.54 -3.79
C LYS A 8 -16.37 -5.87 -2.30
N GLU A 9 -15.87 -7.06 -1.93
CA GLU A 9 -15.75 -7.48 -0.53
C GLU A 9 -14.56 -6.83 0.16
N LEU A 10 -13.59 -6.28 -0.58
CA LEU A 10 -12.51 -5.48 -0.01
C LEU A 10 -13.06 -4.24 0.73
N ALA A 11 -14.19 -3.70 0.25
CA ALA A 11 -14.85 -2.54 0.82
C ALA A 11 -15.78 -2.83 2.00
N ASP A 12 -16.01 -4.11 2.34
CA ASP A 12 -16.76 -4.48 3.54
C ASP A 12 -15.97 -4.11 4.79
N SER A 13 -16.59 -3.38 5.73
CA SER A 13 -15.90 -2.81 6.89
C SER A 13 -15.31 -3.89 7.81
N GLU A 14 -16.01 -5.00 7.99
CA GLU A 14 -15.55 -6.10 8.84
C GLU A 14 -14.36 -6.81 8.18
N LEU A 15 -14.49 -7.19 6.91
CA LEU A 15 -13.41 -7.85 6.16
C LEU A 15 -12.19 -6.94 6.02
N SER A 16 -12.38 -5.66 5.72
CA SER A 16 -11.31 -4.67 5.64
C SER A 16 -10.50 -4.58 6.93
N GLY A 17 -11.17 -4.57 8.10
CA GLY A 17 -10.50 -4.62 9.40
C GLY A 17 -9.73 -5.93 9.63
N MET A 18 -10.29 -7.07 9.20
CA MET A 18 -9.59 -8.38 9.27
C MET A 18 -8.35 -8.42 8.38
N ILE A 19 -8.44 -7.89 7.16
CA ILE A 19 -7.31 -7.80 6.22
C ILE A 19 -6.21 -6.89 6.80
N ALA A 20 -6.58 -5.72 7.33
CA ALA A 20 -5.65 -4.83 8.03
C ALA A 20 -4.91 -5.53 9.17
N ASN A 21 -5.63 -6.34 9.96
CA ASN A 21 -5.04 -7.13 11.04
C ASN A 21 -4.02 -8.16 10.53
N LYS A 22 -4.29 -8.82 9.40
CA LYS A 22 -3.38 -9.80 8.79
C LYS A 22 -2.14 -9.13 8.21
N MET A 23 -2.31 -8.03 7.48
CA MET A 23 -1.20 -7.24 6.95
C MET A 23 -0.31 -6.72 8.09
N ALA A 24 -0.89 -6.23 9.19
CA ALA A 24 -0.13 -5.79 10.37
C ALA A 24 0.73 -6.91 10.98
N ARG A 25 0.19 -8.12 11.09
CA ARG A 25 0.94 -9.27 11.63
C ARG A 25 2.07 -9.72 10.71
N LEU A 26 1.83 -9.68 9.40
CA LEU A 26 2.85 -9.91 8.37
C LEU A 26 3.98 -8.89 8.50
N HIS A 27 3.63 -7.59 8.52
CA HIS A 27 4.58 -6.48 8.65
C HIS A 27 5.40 -6.53 9.95
N ALA A 28 4.88 -7.16 11.01
CA ALA A 28 5.58 -7.33 12.28
C ALA A 28 6.61 -8.49 12.26
N LEU A 29 6.65 -9.31 11.19
CA LEU A 29 7.57 -10.46 11.11
C LEU A 29 9.03 -10.00 10.97
N ASN A 30 9.92 -10.78 11.61
CA ASN A 30 11.35 -10.67 11.42
C ASN A 30 11.85 -11.89 10.63
N VAL A 31 11.86 -11.78 9.31
CA VAL A 31 12.27 -12.87 8.40
C VAL A 31 13.76 -12.75 8.08
N PRO A 32 14.58 -13.82 8.14
CA PRO A 32 16.03 -13.75 7.98
C PRO A 32 16.47 -13.60 6.50
N ILE A 33 16.06 -12.49 5.87
CA ILE A 33 16.42 -12.07 4.52
C ILE A 33 16.88 -10.60 4.53
N SER A 34 17.36 -10.09 3.40
CA SER A 34 17.76 -8.68 3.27
C SER A 34 16.65 -7.72 3.72
N LYS A 35 17.01 -6.73 4.52
CA LYS A 35 16.10 -5.69 5.03
C LYS A 35 16.04 -4.46 4.12
N GLU A 36 16.87 -4.42 3.08
CA GLU A 36 16.89 -3.32 2.14
C GLU A 36 15.64 -3.35 1.25
N PRO A 37 14.90 -2.23 1.12
CA PRO A 37 13.70 -2.15 0.29
C PRO A 37 14.04 -2.02 -1.20
N SER A 38 14.94 -2.87 -1.70
CA SER A 38 15.46 -2.82 -3.06
C SER A 38 14.57 -3.53 -4.07
N TRP A 39 13.69 -4.45 -3.63
CA TRP A 39 12.86 -5.26 -4.52
C TRP A 39 12.04 -4.40 -5.48
N MET A 40 11.26 -3.46 -4.95
CA MET A 40 10.38 -2.60 -5.75
C MET A 40 11.15 -1.83 -6.83
N TRP A 41 12.29 -1.24 -6.46
CA TRP A 41 13.13 -0.47 -7.39
C TRP A 41 13.82 -1.34 -8.43
N ASN A 42 14.44 -2.45 -8.01
CA ASN A 42 15.14 -3.36 -8.92
C ASN A 42 14.17 -4.00 -9.91
N THR A 43 12.97 -4.35 -9.45
CA THR A 43 11.89 -4.89 -10.28
C THR A 43 11.44 -3.87 -11.32
N MET A 44 11.15 -2.62 -10.92
CA MET A 44 10.81 -1.56 -11.87
C MET A 44 11.93 -1.26 -12.86
N GLU A 45 13.20 -1.23 -12.44
CA GLU A 45 14.35 -1.02 -13.35
C GLU A 45 14.46 -2.15 -14.38
N LYS A 46 14.32 -3.41 -13.94
CA LYS A 46 14.33 -4.58 -14.82
C LYS A 46 13.20 -4.53 -15.84
N TRP A 47 11.97 -4.27 -15.38
CA TRP A 47 10.80 -4.21 -16.26
C TRP A 47 10.83 -3.00 -17.18
N LEU A 48 11.34 -1.86 -16.71
CA LEU A 48 11.54 -0.68 -17.56
C LEU A 48 12.46 -1.01 -18.74
N LYS A 49 13.62 -1.64 -18.48
CA LYS A 49 14.54 -2.04 -19.54
C LYS A 49 13.86 -2.99 -20.54
N SER A 50 13.25 -4.07 -20.05
CA SER A 50 12.58 -5.05 -20.91
C SER A 50 11.40 -4.45 -21.69
N GLY A 51 10.61 -3.59 -21.06
CA GLY A 51 9.47 -2.92 -21.67
C GLY A 51 9.89 -1.91 -22.75
N GLN A 52 10.95 -1.14 -22.53
CA GLN A 52 11.49 -0.24 -23.56
C GLN A 52 12.03 -1.00 -24.77
N GLU A 53 12.75 -2.11 -24.53
CA GLU A 53 13.20 -2.99 -25.61
C GLU A 53 12.02 -3.55 -26.42
N TYR A 54 10.94 -3.95 -25.76
CA TYR A 54 9.71 -4.41 -26.41
C TYR A 54 9.03 -3.30 -27.23
N LEU A 55 8.76 -2.15 -26.63
CA LEU A 55 8.08 -1.02 -27.26
C LEU A 55 8.86 -0.46 -28.46
N SER A 56 10.20 -0.46 -28.40
CA SER A 56 11.05 0.01 -29.51
C SER A 56 10.86 -0.77 -30.82
N LYS A 57 10.35 -2.00 -30.73
CA LYS A 57 10.04 -2.86 -31.89
C LYS A 57 8.68 -2.53 -32.51
N LYS A 58 7.92 -1.61 -31.93
CA LYS A 58 6.56 -1.22 -32.33
C LYS A 58 5.67 -2.44 -32.53
N PRO A 59 5.41 -3.21 -31.45
CA PRO A 59 4.66 -4.45 -31.55
C PRO A 59 3.27 -4.17 -32.13
N LYS A 60 2.79 -5.06 -32.99
CA LYS A 60 1.40 -5.09 -33.43
C LYS A 60 0.67 -6.14 -32.60
N ILE A 61 -0.34 -5.70 -31.86
CA ILE A 61 -1.09 -6.56 -30.93
C ILE A 61 -2.55 -6.51 -31.37
N ASP A 62 -3.13 -7.67 -31.65
CA ASP A 62 -4.50 -7.77 -32.12
C ASP A 62 -5.47 -7.16 -31.11
N GLY A 63 -6.39 -6.32 -31.61
CA GLY A 63 -7.39 -5.63 -30.78
C GLY A 63 -6.87 -4.40 -30.03
N VAL A 64 -5.56 -4.13 -30.02
CA VAL A 64 -4.99 -2.94 -29.36
C VAL A 64 -4.74 -1.83 -30.39
N PRO A 65 -5.35 -0.64 -30.24
CA PRO A 65 -5.10 0.48 -31.13
C PRO A 65 -3.64 0.97 -31.08
N GLU A 66 -3.05 1.31 -32.23
CA GLU A 66 -1.66 1.78 -32.33
C GLU A 66 -1.39 3.02 -31.46
N ASN A 67 -2.38 3.90 -31.30
CA ASN A 67 -2.25 5.10 -30.45
C ASN A 67 -2.07 4.76 -28.95
N VAL A 68 -2.55 3.60 -28.48
CA VAL A 68 -2.30 3.14 -27.10
C VAL A 68 -0.82 2.80 -26.93
N ILE A 69 -0.25 2.07 -27.89
CA ILE A 69 1.16 1.67 -27.88
C ILE A 69 2.05 2.91 -27.99
N GLU A 70 1.74 3.83 -28.92
CA GLU A 70 2.48 5.09 -29.04
C GLU A 70 2.42 5.94 -27.77
N ARG A 71 1.26 5.99 -27.10
CA ARG A 71 1.09 6.75 -25.85
C ARG A 71 2.00 6.19 -24.76
N ILE A 72 2.06 4.87 -24.63
CA ILE A 72 2.93 4.19 -23.65
C ILE A 72 4.40 4.42 -24.02
N GLU A 73 4.78 4.26 -25.29
CA GLU A 73 6.14 4.49 -25.78
C GLU A 73 6.63 5.92 -25.49
N LYS A 74 5.76 6.92 -25.67
CA LYS A 74 6.08 8.33 -25.40
C LYS A 74 6.15 8.68 -23.91
N PHE A 75 5.67 7.82 -23.01
CA PHE A 75 5.70 8.08 -21.58
C PHE A 75 7.15 7.98 -21.03
N ASN A 76 7.60 9.01 -20.31
CA ASN A 76 8.97 9.06 -19.81
C ASN A 76 9.10 8.32 -18.46
N PHE A 77 9.05 6.99 -18.49
CA PHE A 77 9.15 6.14 -17.30
C PHE A 77 10.41 6.40 -16.47
N ARG A 78 11.56 6.67 -17.09
CA ARG A 78 12.82 6.93 -16.38
C ARG A 78 12.69 8.17 -15.49
N LYS A 79 12.19 9.27 -16.05
CA LYS A 79 11.95 10.52 -15.32
C LYS A 79 10.97 10.30 -14.15
N GLU A 80 9.93 9.51 -14.37
CA GLU A 80 8.90 9.25 -13.35
C GLU A 80 9.39 8.30 -12.24
N LEU A 81 10.21 7.31 -12.58
CA LEU A 81 10.89 6.45 -11.61
C LEU A 81 11.87 7.26 -10.75
N ASP A 82 12.64 8.17 -11.36
CA ASP A 82 13.55 9.06 -10.63
C ASP A 82 12.80 10.05 -9.73
N PHE A 83 11.65 10.55 -10.18
CA PHE A 83 10.75 11.36 -9.36
C PHE A 83 10.26 10.57 -8.14
N LEU A 84 9.77 9.34 -8.33
CA LEU A 84 9.31 8.49 -7.24
C LEU A 84 10.41 8.22 -6.20
N LYS A 85 11.62 7.86 -6.63
CA LYS A 85 12.77 7.66 -5.72
C LYS A 85 13.04 8.91 -4.87
N LYS A 86 12.91 10.11 -5.46
CA LYS A 86 13.10 11.39 -4.75
C LYS A 86 12.00 11.72 -3.74
N VAL A 87 10.74 11.36 -4.01
CA VAL A 87 9.64 11.64 -3.08
C VAL A 87 9.52 10.56 -1.99
N VAL A 88 9.78 9.30 -2.32
CA VAL A 88 9.79 8.20 -1.35
C VAL A 88 10.90 8.37 -0.32
N SER A 89 12.08 8.84 -0.71
CA SER A 89 13.16 9.12 0.25
C SER A 89 12.79 10.20 1.28
N LYS A 90 11.84 11.08 0.97
CA LYS A 90 11.37 12.15 1.87
C LYS A 90 10.26 11.72 2.81
N ILE A 91 9.39 10.80 2.39
CA ILE A 91 8.24 10.37 3.21
C ILE A 91 8.65 9.45 4.37
N GLN A 92 9.83 8.81 4.26
CA GLN A 92 10.40 7.94 5.30
C GLN A 92 9.38 6.93 5.83
N SER A 93 8.78 6.17 4.90
CA SER A 93 7.94 5.03 5.26
C SER A 93 8.80 3.95 5.92
N PRO A 94 8.38 3.38 7.06
CA PRO A 94 9.03 2.22 7.65
C PRO A 94 9.16 1.08 6.67
N VAL A 95 10.30 0.39 6.73
CA VAL A 95 10.56 -0.85 5.99
C VAL A 95 10.13 -2.04 6.83
N VAL A 96 9.32 -2.90 6.27
CA VAL A 96 8.68 -4.06 6.92
C VAL A 96 8.69 -5.24 5.97
N PHE A 97 8.45 -6.45 6.47
CA PHE A 97 8.23 -7.60 5.60
C PHE A 97 6.83 -7.49 4.99
N SER A 98 6.75 -7.23 3.68
CA SER A 98 5.53 -6.93 2.94
C SER A 98 5.15 -8.06 2.00
N HIS A 99 3.85 -8.15 1.69
CA HIS A 99 3.31 -9.06 0.69
C HIS A 99 3.62 -8.60 -0.73
N ASN A 100 3.46 -7.29 -0.96
CA ASN A 100 3.61 -6.57 -2.23
C ASN A 100 2.52 -6.84 -3.29
N ASP A 101 1.57 -7.73 -3.02
CA ASP A 101 0.47 -8.05 -3.95
C ASP A 101 -0.81 -8.54 -3.24
N MET A 102 -1.35 -7.72 -2.32
CA MET A 102 -2.58 -8.04 -1.60
C MET A 102 -3.87 -7.72 -2.39
N GLN A 103 -4.00 -8.27 -3.59
CA GLN A 103 -5.27 -8.28 -4.35
C GLN A 103 -6.29 -9.29 -3.78
N GLU A 104 -7.56 -9.17 -4.16
CA GLU A 104 -8.65 -10.04 -3.69
C GLU A 104 -8.41 -11.52 -3.98
N GLY A 105 -7.71 -11.83 -5.09
CA GLY A 105 -7.31 -13.18 -5.46
C GLY A 105 -6.46 -13.87 -4.40
N ASN A 106 -5.61 -13.10 -3.70
CA ASN A 106 -4.62 -13.58 -2.72
C ASN A 106 -5.13 -13.54 -1.28
N ILE A 107 -6.42 -13.24 -1.10
CA ILE A 107 -7.08 -13.18 0.21
C ILE A 107 -8.21 -14.20 0.22
N LEU A 108 -8.07 -15.24 1.05
CA LEU A 108 -9.06 -16.30 1.17
C LEU A 108 -10.05 -16.02 2.30
N LEU A 109 -11.33 -16.14 1.99
CA LEU A 109 -12.44 -16.11 2.95
C LEU A 109 -12.89 -17.53 3.29
N ASN A 110 -12.90 -17.85 4.59
CA ASN A 110 -13.42 -19.10 5.12
C ASN A 110 -14.69 -18.86 5.95
N ASN A 111 -15.85 -19.07 5.32
CA ASN A 111 -17.16 -18.92 5.99
C ASN A 111 -17.45 -19.97 7.07
N GLN A 112 -16.62 -21.00 7.19
CA GLN A 112 -16.74 -22.05 8.21
C GLN A 112 -15.71 -21.86 9.34
N ALA A 113 -14.99 -20.73 9.36
CA ALA A 113 -14.05 -20.42 10.42
C ALA A 113 -14.74 -20.38 11.79
N LYS A 114 -14.15 -21.06 12.77
CA LYS A 114 -14.65 -21.09 14.15
C LYS A 114 -14.29 -19.84 14.94
N THR A 115 -13.26 -19.12 14.49
CA THR A 115 -12.79 -17.88 15.11
C THR A 115 -12.74 -16.77 14.05
N PRO A 116 -12.92 -15.49 14.44
CA PRO A 116 -12.74 -14.37 13.52
C PRO A 116 -11.35 -14.33 12.89
N GLU A 117 -10.33 -14.81 13.61
CA GLU A 117 -8.95 -14.86 13.12
C GLU A 117 -8.79 -15.80 11.91
N ASP A 118 -9.48 -16.94 11.90
CA ASP A 118 -9.36 -17.95 10.85
C ASP A 118 -10.25 -17.65 9.64
N ARG A 119 -11.04 -16.57 9.70
CA ARG A 119 -11.99 -16.19 8.66
C ARG A 119 -11.29 -15.65 7.41
N VAL A 120 -10.13 -15.01 7.57
CA VAL A 120 -9.32 -14.44 6.48
C VAL A 120 -7.91 -15.02 6.50
N SER A 121 -7.39 -15.42 5.35
CA SER A 121 -6.01 -15.90 5.18
C SER A 121 -5.34 -15.26 3.97
N LEU A 122 -4.05 -14.93 4.10
CA LEU A 122 -3.22 -14.46 2.98
C LEU A 122 -2.51 -15.66 2.35
N ILE A 123 -2.42 -15.66 1.02
CA ILE A 123 -1.74 -16.68 0.23
C ILE A 123 -0.88 -16.02 -0.86
N ASP A 124 -0.09 -16.84 -1.55
CA ASP A 124 0.73 -16.41 -2.70
C ASP A 124 1.81 -15.38 -2.34
N PHE A 125 2.82 -15.84 -1.59
CA PHE A 125 3.91 -15.02 -1.08
C PHE A 125 5.03 -14.80 -2.10
N GLU A 126 4.76 -14.91 -3.41
CA GLU A 126 5.79 -14.91 -4.46
C GLU A 126 6.58 -13.60 -4.55
N TYR A 127 5.94 -12.47 -4.24
CA TYR A 127 6.57 -11.14 -4.24
C TYR A 127 7.05 -10.69 -2.87
N CYS A 128 6.95 -11.54 -1.83
CA CYS A 128 7.26 -11.13 -0.47
C CYS A 128 8.72 -10.71 -0.29
N SER A 129 8.93 -9.54 0.30
CA SER A 129 10.26 -8.99 0.56
C SER A 129 10.17 -7.90 1.64
N TYR A 130 11.32 -7.44 2.13
CA TYR A 130 11.31 -6.18 2.86
C TYR A 130 11.02 -5.03 1.90
N ASN A 131 9.97 -4.27 2.19
CA ASN A 131 9.56 -3.12 1.40
C ASN A 131 8.92 -2.06 2.32
N TYR A 132 8.55 -0.92 1.75
CA TYR A 132 7.90 0.16 2.48
C TYR A 132 6.47 -0.24 2.85
N ARG A 133 6.08 -0.12 4.14
CA ARG A 133 4.70 -0.41 4.57
C ARG A 133 3.66 0.39 3.77
N GLY A 134 4.00 1.62 3.40
CA GLY A 134 3.13 2.48 2.61
C GLY A 134 2.84 1.91 1.23
N PHE A 135 3.78 1.16 0.63
CA PHE A 135 3.56 0.46 -0.63
C PHE A 135 2.50 -0.63 -0.51
N ASP A 136 2.62 -1.52 0.47
CA ASP A 136 1.69 -2.64 0.61
C ASP A 136 0.25 -2.16 0.89
N ILE A 137 0.11 -1.14 1.75
CA ILE A 137 -1.19 -0.51 2.05
C ILE A 137 -1.75 0.21 0.82
N ALA A 138 -0.94 1.03 0.14
CA ALA A 138 -1.39 1.78 -1.04
C ALA A 138 -1.78 0.84 -2.19
N ASN A 139 -0.98 -0.19 -2.43
CA ASN A 139 -1.25 -1.19 -3.44
C ASN A 139 -2.57 -1.89 -3.12
N HIS A 140 -2.78 -2.34 -1.88
CA HIS A 140 -4.03 -2.95 -1.47
C HIS A 140 -5.24 -2.02 -1.71
N PHE A 141 -5.14 -0.73 -1.42
CA PHE A 141 -6.22 0.22 -1.73
C PHE A 141 -6.44 0.44 -3.22
N CYS A 142 -5.38 0.38 -4.04
CA CYS A 142 -5.53 0.42 -5.49
C CYS A 142 -6.33 -0.79 -5.98
N GLU A 143 -6.16 -1.97 -5.40
CA GLU A 143 -6.88 -3.19 -5.81
C GLU A 143 -8.41 -3.13 -5.55
N TRP A 144 -8.92 -2.13 -4.81
CA TRP A 144 -10.37 -1.97 -4.61
C TRP A 144 -11.12 -1.54 -5.88
N VAL A 145 -10.41 -1.01 -6.88
CA VAL A 145 -11.03 -0.54 -8.12
C VAL A 145 -10.88 -1.49 -9.28
N TYR A 146 -10.05 -2.53 -9.16
CA TYR A 146 -9.78 -3.47 -10.26
C TYR A 146 -10.48 -4.79 -9.97
N GLU A 147 -11.42 -5.17 -10.83
CA GLU A 147 -12.00 -6.51 -10.81
C GLU A 147 -11.43 -7.30 -11.98
N TYR A 148 -10.80 -8.43 -11.65
CA TYR A 148 -10.15 -9.30 -12.62
C TYR A 148 -11.01 -10.51 -12.98
N LYS A 149 -10.55 -11.30 -13.97
CA LYS A 149 -11.15 -12.59 -14.37
C LYS A 149 -12.55 -12.48 -14.95
N LEU A 150 -12.84 -11.37 -15.63
CA LEU A 150 -14.07 -11.23 -16.41
C LEU A 150 -14.01 -12.12 -17.66
N PRO A 151 -15.16 -12.64 -18.14
CA PRO A 151 -15.18 -13.58 -19.27
C PRO A 151 -14.94 -12.93 -20.64
N VAL A 152 -14.83 -11.60 -20.70
CA VAL A 152 -14.75 -10.82 -21.94
C VAL A 152 -13.56 -9.87 -21.90
N HIS A 153 -12.89 -9.66 -23.05
CA HIS A 153 -11.81 -8.68 -23.19
C HIS A 153 -12.27 -7.29 -22.68
N PRO A 154 -11.44 -6.56 -21.92
CA PRO A 154 -10.03 -6.81 -21.62
C PRO A 154 -9.77 -7.75 -20.42
N TYR A 155 -10.78 -8.51 -19.99
CA TYR A 155 -10.77 -9.50 -18.90
C TYR A 155 -10.66 -8.90 -17.49
N TYR A 156 -10.82 -7.57 -17.40
CA TYR A 156 -10.95 -6.82 -16.16
C TYR A 156 -11.92 -5.64 -16.36
N THR A 157 -12.45 -5.12 -15.25
CA THR A 157 -13.14 -3.82 -15.21
C THR A 157 -12.49 -2.92 -14.18
N VAL A 158 -12.72 -1.60 -14.31
CA VAL A 158 -12.22 -0.61 -13.37
C VAL A 158 -13.33 0.33 -12.95
N GLU A 159 -13.61 0.37 -11.65
CA GLU A 159 -14.60 1.26 -11.03
C GLU A 159 -13.88 2.22 -10.08
N ARG A 160 -13.48 3.37 -10.64
CA ARG A 160 -12.65 4.38 -9.96
C ARG A 160 -13.27 4.93 -8.69
N GLU A 161 -14.58 5.02 -8.68
CA GLU A 161 -15.40 5.50 -7.59
C GLU A 161 -15.34 4.58 -6.37
N ASN A 162 -14.89 3.33 -6.54
CA ASN A 162 -14.74 2.37 -5.46
C ASN A 162 -13.43 2.51 -4.68
N TYR A 163 -12.50 3.38 -5.10
CA TYR A 163 -11.27 3.63 -4.33
C TYR A 163 -11.65 4.07 -2.90
N PRO A 164 -11.04 3.51 -1.85
CA PRO A 164 -11.47 3.79 -0.49
C PRO A 164 -11.36 5.27 -0.19
N GLU A 165 -12.51 5.88 0.12
CA GLU A 165 -12.56 7.24 0.66
C GLU A 165 -11.83 7.31 2.00
N ARG A 166 -11.50 8.53 2.42
CA ARG A 166 -10.70 8.81 3.61
C ARG A 166 -11.19 8.06 4.85
N ASP A 167 -12.50 8.00 5.10
CA ASP A 167 -13.04 7.31 6.28
C ASP A 167 -12.79 5.79 6.24
N LYS A 168 -12.90 5.17 5.07
CA LYS A 168 -12.57 3.75 4.87
C LYS A 168 -11.07 3.49 5.01
N GLN A 169 -10.24 4.40 4.47
CA GLN A 169 -8.78 4.33 4.67
C GLN A 169 -8.41 4.45 6.15
N LEU A 170 -9.00 5.39 6.88
CA LEU A 170 -8.77 5.58 8.32
C LEU A 170 -9.21 4.36 9.12
N HIS A 171 -10.35 3.75 8.79
CA HIS A 171 -10.80 2.50 9.41
C HIS A 171 -9.77 1.37 9.26
N PHE A 172 -9.27 1.16 8.03
CA PHE A 172 -8.23 0.17 7.76
C PHE A 172 -6.93 0.50 8.52
N ILE A 173 -6.48 1.77 8.47
CA ILE A 173 -5.22 2.21 9.08
C ILE A 173 -5.28 2.09 10.61
N ARG A 174 -6.41 2.42 11.24
CA ARG A 174 -6.63 2.24 12.69
C ARG A 174 -6.50 0.78 13.09
N SER A 175 -7.24 -0.10 12.41
CA SER A 175 -7.17 -1.55 12.63
C SER A 175 -5.73 -2.07 12.44
N TYR A 176 -5.06 -1.60 11.39
CA TYR A 176 -3.66 -1.95 11.11
C TYR A 176 -2.73 -1.52 12.25
N LEU A 177 -2.79 -0.26 12.71
CA LEU A 177 -1.92 0.26 13.75
C LEU A 177 -2.12 -0.46 15.09
N GLU A 178 -3.38 -0.66 15.51
CA GLU A 178 -3.72 -1.37 16.75
C GLU A 178 -3.17 -2.80 16.75
N SER A 179 -3.34 -3.52 15.64
CA SER A 179 -2.81 -4.88 15.48
C SER A 179 -1.28 -4.89 15.40
N TYR A 180 -0.68 -3.92 14.72
CA TYR A 180 0.78 -3.83 14.54
C TYR A 180 1.48 -3.64 15.89
N GLU A 181 1.03 -2.67 16.69
CA GLU A 181 1.58 -2.40 18.03
C GLU A 181 1.37 -3.60 18.97
N SER A 182 0.19 -4.22 18.93
CA SER A 182 -0.10 -5.43 19.72
C SER A 182 0.76 -6.62 19.30
N SER A 183 1.13 -6.71 18.02
CA SER A 183 2.01 -7.77 17.51
C SER A 183 3.46 -7.55 17.91
N LYS A 184 3.94 -6.30 17.92
CA LYS A 184 5.28 -5.96 18.40
C LYS A 184 5.43 -6.19 19.91
N ARG A 185 4.43 -5.83 20.72
CA ARG A 185 4.42 -6.11 22.17
C ARG A 185 4.48 -7.61 22.47
N ARG A 186 3.66 -8.42 21.82
CA ARG A 186 3.65 -9.89 22.00
C ARG A 186 4.99 -10.55 21.66
N ARG A 187 5.78 -9.96 20.76
CA ARG A 187 7.12 -10.44 20.37
C ARG A 187 8.25 -9.88 21.24
N GLY A 188 7.95 -9.08 22.27
CA GLY A 188 8.97 -8.42 23.10
C GLY A 188 9.77 -7.34 22.36
N ILE A 189 9.29 -6.84 21.22
CA ILE A 189 9.96 -5.80 20.41
C ILE A 189 9.69 -4.40 21.00
N LEU A 190 8.66 -4.26 21.84
CA LEU A 190 8.34 -3.05 22.59
C LEU A 190 8.27 -3.40 24.07
N SER A 191 9.01 -2.66 24.90
CA SER A 191 8.89 -2.75 26.36
C SER A 191 7.52 -2.22 26.81
N PRO A 192 6.95 -2.71 27.93
CA PRO A 192 5.62 -2.29 28.42
C PRO A 192 5.50 -0.79 28.73
N ASN A 193 6.64 -0.11 28.93
CA ASN A 193 6.73 1.33 29.12
C ASN A 193 7.46 1.96 27.93
N GLY A 194 6.80 2.89 27.23
CA GLY A 194 7.28 3.51 25.99
C GLY A 194 8.45 4.49 26.13
N ASN A 195 9.57 4.05 26.70
CA ASN A 195 10.82 4.81 26.68
C ASN A 195 11.82 4.17 25.72
N LEU A 196 12.41 4.99 24.85
CA LEU A 196 13.60 4.66 24.06
C LEU A 196 14.77 4.31 25.02
N PRO A 197 15.71 3.44 24.62
CA PRO A 197 16.84 3.12 25.49
C PRO A 197 17.82 4.29 25.51
N GLU A 198 17.92 4.98 26.65
CA GLU A 198 19.03 5.87 26.97
C GLU A 198 20.19 5.06 27.54
N GLU A 199 21.39 5.36 27.04
CA GLU A 199 22.66 4.84 27.54
C GLU A 199 22.94 5.36 28.97
N THR A 200 23.23 4.42 29.87
CA THR A 200 24.07 4.51 31.08
C THR A 200 23.90 5.67 32.10
N ASN A 201 23.52 5.25 33.32
CA ASN A 201 23.94 5.72 34.65
C ASN A 201 23.64 7.18 35.09
N VAL A 202 22.77 7.34 36.10
CA VAL A 202 23.08 7.67 37.52
C VAL A 202 21.77 7.84 38.33
N GLN A 203 21.79 7.31 39.57
CA GLN A 203 20.85 7.43 40.70
C GLN A 203 19.88 8.64 40.73
N GLY A 204 18.60 8.41 41.01
CA GLY A 204 17.67 9.45 41.46
C GLY A 204 16.20 9.03 41.47
N SER A 205 15.63 8.87 42.65
CA SER A 205 14.27 8.41 42.97
C SER A 205 13.13 9.41 42.69
N ILE A 206 11.88 8.87 42.63
CA ILE A 206 10.59 9.41 43.12
C ILE A 206 9.44 9.62 42.08
N LEU A 207 8.39 8.79 42.27
CA LEU A 207 6.92 8.94 42.05
C LEU A 207 6.28 9.05 40.64
N GLY A 208 5.77 7.90 40.18
CA GLY A 208 4.33 7.57 40.06
C GLY A 208 3.32 8.56 39.47
N ASN A 209 2.68 8.16 38.35
CA ASN A 209 1.20 8.04 38.27
C ASN A 209 0.78 7.32 36.98
N GLY A 210 0.15 6.15 37.13
CA GLY A 210 -0.49 5.42 36.04
C GLY A 210 -1.97 5.82 35.93
N HIS A 211 -2.43 6.14 34.72
CA HIS A 211 -3.85 6.30 34.42
C HIS A 211 -4.38 5.06 33.71
N VAL A 212 -5.26 4.35 34.41
CA VAL A 212 -6.08 3.24 33.94
C VAL A 212 -7.26 3.80 33.15
N TYR A 213 -7.43 3.38 31.89
CA TYR A 213 -8.63 3.69 31.11
C TYR A 213 -9.77 2.77 31.54
N HIS A 214 -10.75 3.33 32.26
CA HIS A 214 -12.02 2.68 32.52
C HIS A 214 -12.98 2.88 31.34
N SER A 215 -13.59 1.79 30.88
CA SER A 215 -14.73 1.78 29.98
C SER A 215 -15.99 2.26 30.71
N ASN A 216 -16.75 3.16 30.10
CA ASN A 216 -18.12 3.44 30.50
C ASN A 216 -19.06 3.33 29.30
N ASN A 217 -20.15 2.62 29.55
CA ASN A 217 -21.26 2.36 28.65
C ASN A 217 -22.45 3.19 29.12
N SER A 218 -23.08 4.01 28.26
CA SER A 218 -24.52 4.37 28.34
C SER A 218 -25.00 5.32 27.22
N SER A 219 -25.99 4.83 26.48
CA SER A 219 -27.22 5.48 25.98
C SER A 219 -27.18 6.88 25.33
N GLY A 220 -27.34 6.87 24.00
CA GLY A 220 -28.49 7.48 23.30
C GLY A 220 -28.68 9.00 23.35
N ILE A 221 -28.01 9.74 22.46
CA ILE A 221 -28.50 11.00 21.88
C ILE A 221 -28.11 11.02 20.39
N SER A 222 -29.10 11.24 19.52
CA SER A 222 -28.94 11.47 18.09
C SER A 222 -28.21 12.79 17.82
N GLY A 223 -26.88 12.75 17.85
CA GLY A 223 -26.01 13.78 17.30
C GLY A 223 -25.38 13.27 16.02
N VAL A 224 -25.25 14.13 15.01
CA VAL A 224 -24.46 13.86 13.81
C VAL A 224 -23.09 13.34 14.26
N LEU A 225 -22.87 12.03 14.12
CA LEU A 225 -21.62 11.34 14.45
C LEU A 225 -20.51 11.96 13.60
N HIS A 226 -19.85 12.98 14.13
CA HIS A 226 -18.58 13.41 13.58
C HIS A 226 -17.61 12.26 13.83
N SER A 227 -17.13 11.65 12.75
CA SER A 227 -16.02 10.69 12.81
C SER A 227 -14.92 11.28 13.69
N PRO A 228 -14.36 10.52 14.66
CA PRO A 228 -13.33 11.04 15.54
C PRO A 228 -12.15 11.56 14.71
N ALA A 229 -11.63 12.72 15.12
CA ALA A 229 -10.48 13.36 14.49
C ALA A 229 -9.34 12.35 14.34
N SER A 230 -8.66 12.37 13.20
CA SER A 230 -7.61 11.42 12.90
C SER A 230 -6.33 11.68 13.70
N HIS A 231 -5.67 10.59 14.12
CA HIS A 231 -4.43 10.65 14.89
C HIS A 231 -3.23 10.99 13.97
N PRO A 232 -2.18 11.70 14.44
CA PRO A 232 -1.02 12.03 13.61
C PRO A 232 -0.34 10.82 12.94
N ALA A 233 -0.36 9.66 13.60
CA ALA A 233 0.15 8.40 13.02
C ALA A 233 -0.70 7.91 11.83
N GLU A 234 -2.02 8.14 11.87
CA GLU A 234 -2.93 7.84 10.76
C GLU A 234 -2.65 8.79 9.59
N GLU A 235 -2.51 10.09 9.85
CA GLU A 235 -2.14 11.08 8.81
C GLU A 235 -0.80 10.79 8.14
N LYS A 236 0.17 10.29 8.90
CA LYS A 236 1.46 9.87 8.35
C LYS A 236 1.27 8.74 7.35
N ILE A 237 0.48 7.70 7.68
CA ILE A 237 0.23 6.58 6.77
C ILE A 237 -0.59 7.04 5.56
N LEU A 238 -1.59 7.91 5.74
CA LEU A 238 -2.32 8.48 4.61
C LEU A 238 -1.39 9.24 3.64
N SER A 239 -0.42 9.99 4.17
CA SER A 239 0.59 10.68 3.36
C SER A 239 1.53 9.71 2.66
N GLU A 240 1.91 8.59 3.31
CA GLU A 240 2.64 7.49 2.68
C GLU A 240 1.82 6.91 1.51
N VAL A 241 0.55 6.58 1.75
CA VAL A 241 -0.36 5.99 0.76
C VAL A 241 -0.45 6.83 -0.51
N GLN A 242 -0.61 8.15 -0.39
CA GLN A 242 -0.68 9.05 -1.55
C GLN A 242 0.54 8.96 -2.48
N ILE A 243 1.75 8.84 -1.90
CA ILE A 243 2.98 8.68 -2.69
C ILE A 243 3.09 7.28 -3.27
N PHE A 244 2.70 6.26 -2.50
CA PHE A 244 2.85 4.88 -2.92
C PHE A 244 1.75 4.39 -3.87
N ASN A 245 0.59 5.06 -3.97
CA ASN A 245 -0.36 4.85 -5.06
C ASN A 245 0.34 5.04 -6.41
N LEU A 246 1.13 6.10 -6.54
CA LEU A 246 1.92 6.36 -7.76
C LEU A 246 2.91 5.23 -8.03
N ALA A 247 3.62 4.76 -7.00
CA ALA A 247 4.55 3.65 -7.15
C ALA A 247 3.83 2.36 -7.59
N ALA A 248 2.67 2.05 -7.01
CA ALA A 248 1.86 0.90 -7.39
C ALA A 248 1.39 1.00 -8.85
N HIS A 249 0.86 2.14 -9.28
CA HIS A 249 0.44 2.33 -10.66
C HIS A 249 1.60 2.20 -11.66
N LEU A 250 2.75 2.81 -11.38
CA LEU A 250 3.92 2.71 -12.27
C LEU A 250 4.47 1.28 -12.34
N LEU A 251 4.57 0.59 -11.19
CA LEU A 251 5.06 -0.78 -11.10
C LEU A 251 4.19 -1.74 -11.92
N TRP A 252 2.87 -1.68 -11.75
CA TRP A 252 1.96 -2.58 -12.45
C TRP A 252 1.75 -2.22 -13.92
N SER A 253 1.96 -0.95 -14.30
CA SER A 253 2.06 -0.57 -15.72
C SER A 253 3.28 -1.24 -16.39
N LEU A 254 4.45 -1.15 -15.75
CA LEU A 254 5.68 -1.79 -16.25
C LEU A 254 5.57 -3.31 -16.30
N TRP A 255 4.99 -3.93 -15.27
CA TRP A 255 4.67 -5.36 -15.26
C TRP A 255 3.84 -5.74 -16.48
N SER A 256 2.77 -4.99 -16.74
CA SER A 256 1.81 -5.30 -17.79
C SER A 256 2.43 -5.19 -19.19
N ILE A 257 3.28 -4.17 -19.43
CA ILE A 257 4.05 -4.04 -20.69
C ILE A 257 4.93 -5.27 -20.91
N VAL A 258 5.59 -5.77 -19.86
CA VAL A 258 6.42 -6.98 -19.96
C VAL A 258 5.55 -8.22 -20.23
N GLN A 259 4.40 -8.34 -19.55
CA GLN A 259 3.49 -9.48 -19.74
C GLN A 259 2.86 -9.51 -21.14
N ALA A 260 2.62 -8.35 -21.77
CA ALA A 260 2.17 -8.28 -23.15
C ALA A 260 3.10 -9.03 -24.14
N GLN A 261 4.38 -9.18 -23.79
CA GLN A 261 5.35 -9.92 -24.59
C GLN A 261 5.40 -11.42 -24.25
N VAL A 262 5.20 -11.80 -22.98
CA VAL A 262 5.58 -13.14 -22.48
C VAL A 262 4.41 -14.00 -21.99
N SER A 263 3.28 -13.39 -21.64
CA SER A 263 2.17 -14.11 -21.06
C SER A 263 1.32 -14.80 -22.11
N THR A 264 0.83 -15.99 -21.79
CA THR A 264 -0.18 -16.72 -22.58
C THR A 264 -1.59 -16.54 -22.02
N ILE A 265 -1.74 -15.84 -20.89
CA ILE A 265 -3.04 -15.59 -20.26
C ILE A 265 -3.76 -14.50 -21.04
N PRO A 266 -5.01 -14.72 -21.51
CA PRO A 266 -5.79 -13.71 -22.21
C PRO A 266 -6.14 -12.56 -21.26
N PHE A 267 -5.53 -11.41 -21.49
CA PHE A 267 -5.68 -10.20 -20.69
C PHE A 267 -5.29 -8.98 -21.53
N GLY A 268 -6.02 -7.87 -21.42
CA GLY A 268 -5.74 -6.62 -22.14
C GLY A 268 -4.53 -5.89 -21.55
N TYR A 269 -3.32 -6.43 -21.70
CA TYR A 269 -2.12 -5.92 -21.05
C TYR A 269 -1.76 -4.49 -21.45
N MET A 270 -1.85 -4.13 -22.73
CA MET A 270 -1.48 -2.79 -23.15
C MET A 270 -2.51 -1.76 -22.71
N GLU A 271 -3.80 -2.11 -22.75
CA GLU A 271 -4.88 -1.28 -22.23
C GLU A 271 -4.73 -1.09 -20.72
N TYR A 272 -4.40 -2.16 -19.98
CA TYR A 272 -4.17 -2.10 -18.54
C TYR A 272 -2.94 -1.24 -18.21
N ALA A 273 -1.84 -1.41 -18.93
CA ALA A 273 -0.65 -0.60 -18.78
C ALA A 273 -0.97 0.89 -18.96
N ALA A 274 -1.70 1.22 -20.03
CA ALA A 274 -2.11 2.59 -20.34
C ALA A 274 -3.05 3.16 -19.28
N LEU A 275 -4.00 2.35 -18.80
CA LEU A 275 -4.95 2.75 -17.75
C LEU A 275 -4.25 3.03 -16.42
N ARG A 276 -3.32 2.16 -15.99
CA ARG A 276 -2.52 2.40 -14.77
C ARG A 276 -1.68 3.69 -14.92
N LEU A 277 -1.19 4.04 -16.12
CA LEU A 277 -0.50 5.32 -16.34
C LEU A 277 -1.44 6.53 -16.24
N ASP A 278 -2.68 6.41 -16.73
CA ASP A 278 -3.67 7.48 -16.58
C ASP A 278 -3.93 7.75 -15.09
N HIS A 279 -4.13 6.69 -14.29
CA HIS A 279 -4.28 6.79 -12.83
C HIS A 279 -3.06 7.40 -12.15
N TYR A 280 -1.85 6.99 -12.55
CA TYR A 280 -0.60 7.59 -12.07
C TYR A 280 -0.59 9.10 -12.29
N MET A 281 -0.93 9.56 -13.49
CA MET A 281 -0.88 10.98 -13.83
C MET A 281 -1.92 11.79 -13.07
N GLU A 282 -3.12 11.25 -12.89
CA GLU A 282 -4.20 11.91 -12.15
C GLU A 282 -3.90 11.99 -10.66
N ASP A 283 -3.40 10.91 -10.04
CA ASP A 283 -3.00 10.94 -8.64
C ASP A 283 -1.78 11.85 -8.43
N LYS A 284 -0.84 11.88 -9.37
CA LYS A 284 0.31 12.79 -9.30
C LYS A 284 -0.12 14.24 -9.38
N ALA A 285 -1.15 14.56 -10.18
CA ALA A 285 -1.71 15.91 -10.26
C ALA A 285 -2.38 16.36 -8.95
N LYS A 286 -2.89 15.42 -8.13
CA LYS A 286 -3.45 15.71 -6.81
C LYS A 286 -2.38 15.92 -5.73
N LEU A 287 -1.15 15.44 -5.94
CA LEU A 287 -0.07 15.66 -4.99
C LEU A 287 0.26 17.15 -4.91
N ARG A 288 0.19 17.71 -3.70
CA ARG A 288 0.72 19.04 -3.43
C ARG A 288 2.24 18.98 -3.34
N VAL A 289 2.90 18.88 -4.51
CA VAL A 289 4.36 18.71 -4.63
C VAL A 289 5.14 19.80 -3.86
N ASP A 290 4.56 20.99 -3.73
CA ASP A 290 5.12 22.13 -2.98
C ASP A 290 5.43 21.81 -1.50
N TYR A 291 4.64 20.93 -0.87
CA TYR A 291 4.88 20.51 0.52
C TYR A 291 6.01 19.49 0.64
N LEU A 292 6.30 18.76 -0.44
CA LEU A 292 7.37 17.77 -0.49
C LEU A 292 8.72 18.41 -0.85
N THR A 293 8.74 19.60 -1.46
CA THR A 293 9.97 20.31 -1.84
C THR A 293 10.42 21.36 -0.81
N LYS A 294 9.53 21.91 0.01
CA LYS A 294 9.84 23.00 0.98
C LYS A 294 10.66 22.63 2.22
N ARG A 295 10.82 21.36 2.60
CA ARG A 295 11.57 20.99 3.84
C ARG A 295 13.10 21.11 3.77
N LYS A 296 13.66 21.93 2.87
CA LYS A 296 15.11 22.20 2.81
C LYS A 296 15.52 23.65 3.13
N SER A 297 14.59 24.59 3.26
CA SER A 297 14.93 26.02 3.40
C SER A 297 14.75 26.63 4.79
N GLU A 298 14.35 25.86 5.82
CA GLU A 298 14.11 26.40 7.18
C GLU A 298 15.12 25.93 8.25
N ALA A 299 16.19 25.24 7.86
CA ALA A 299 17.23 24.75 8.79
C ALA A 299 18.55 25.55 8.75
N VAL A 300 18.61 26.68 8.04
CA VAL A 300 19.84 27.52 7.94
C VAL A 300 19.48 29.00 8.08
N THR A 301 19.02 29.41 9.26
CA THR A 301 19.11 30.81 9.75
C THR A 301 18.71 30.87 11.23
N ILE A 302 19.47 30.21 12.09
CA ILE A 302 19.62 30.61 13.50
C ILE A 302 21.08 30.32 13.90
N ASP A 303 21.97 31.19 13.44
CA ASP A 303 23.15 31.64 14.20
C ASP A 303 23.88 32.68 13.34
N SER A 304 23.65 33.95 13.66
CA SER A 304 24.43 35.11 13.23
C SER A 304 24.26 36.20 14.29
#